data_AF-A0A1M6AG07-F1
#
_entry.id   AF-A0A1M6AG07-F1
#
_cell.length_a   1.000
_cell.length_b   1.000
_cell.length_c   1.000
_cell.angle_alpha   90.00
_cell.angle_beta   90.00
_cell.angle_gamma   90.00
#
_symmetry.space_group_name_H-M   'P 1'
#
loop_
_entity.id
_entity.type
_entity.pdbx_description
1 polymer ?
#
loop_
_entity_poly.entity_id
_entity_poly.type
_entity_poly.pdbx_seq_one_letter_code
_entity_poly.pdbx_strand_id
1 'polypeptide(L)'
;MYIDLNTLFWGFIGILLAIAIIFLIIALIKFTKLINNINDLIVSNKTKINNLCSSLPEAAENIVVVSENLKDVSDVVTETTADVIVAKENLTNNFETVKDIIDIIVKVFSKNK
;
A
#
# COMPACT_ATOMS: atom_id res chain seq x y z
N MET A 1 23.35 -52.26 33.32
CA MET A 1 23.33 -50.80 33.56
C MET A 1 21.87 -50.37 33.51
N TYR A 2 21.28 -50.06 34.66
CA TYR A 2 19.90 -49.57 34.73
C TYR A 2 19.94 -48.07 34.46
N ILE A 3 19.24 -47.63 33.42
CA ILE A 3 19.08 -46.19 33.15
C ILE A 3 17.94 -45.71 34.03
N ASP A 4 18.21 -44.66 34.81
CA ASP A 4 17.19 -44.04 35.65
C ASP A 4 16.04 -43.50 34.77
N LEU A 5 14.81 -43.78 35.18
CA LEU A 5 13.59 -43.33 34.50
C LEU A 5 13.57 -41.81 34.32
N ASN A 6 14.12 -41.08 35.29
CA ASN A 6 14.26 -39.63 35.25
C ASN A 6 15.19 -39.17 34.10
N THR A 7 16.31 -39.86 33.89
CA THR A 7 17.25 -39.55 32.79
C THR A 7 16.60 -39.78 31.42
N LEU A 8 15.74 -40.80 31.31
CA LEU A 8 14.97 -41.07 30.09
C LEU A 8 13.98 -39.93 29.77
N PHE A 9 13.23 -39.45 30.77
CA PHE A 9 12.27 -38.36 30.62
C PHE A 9 12.93 -37.05 30.19
N TRP A 10 14.06 -36.69 30.81
CA TRP A 10 14.84 -35.51 30.41
C TRP A 10 15.36 -35.60 28.96
N GLY A 11 15.72 -36.81 28.51
CA GLY A 11 16.10 -37.05 27.11
C GLY A 11 14.97 -36.73 26.12
N PHE A 12 13.75 -37.20 26.40
CA PHE A 12 12.59 -36.91 25.55
C PHE A 12 12.23 -35.43 25.51
N ILE A 13 12.28 -34.76 26.67
CA ILE A 13 12.01 -33.32 26.78
C ILE A 13 13.04 -32.52 25.97
N GLY A 14 14.32 -32.88 26.03
CA GLY A 14 15.37 -32.22 25.26
C GLY A 14 15.13 -32.30 23.74
N ILE A 15 14.72 -33.46 23.24
CA ILE A 15 14.39 -33.67 21.82
C ILE A 15 13.17 -32.83 21.41
N LEU A 16 12.11 -32.84 22.22
CA LEU A 16 10.89 -32.08 21.96
C LEU A 16 11.19 -30.57 21.88
N LEU A 17 12.04 -30.08 22.78
CA LEU A 17 12.42 -28.68 22.88
C LEU A 17 13.31 -28.25 21.70
N ALA A 18 14.21 -29.12 21.25
CA ALA A 18 14.99 -28.88 20.04
C ALA A 18 14.10 -28.75 18.78
N ILE A 19 13.11 -29.64 18.62
CA ILE A 19 12.15 -29.58 17.51
C ILE A 19 11.33 -28.29 17.58
N ALA A 20 10.85 -27.91 18.78
CA ALA A 20 10.09 -26.68 18.97
C ALA A 20 10.88 -25.43 18.57
N ILE A 21 12.17 -25.36 18.93
CA ILE A 21 13.04 -24.24 18.54
C ILE A 21 13.22 -24.17 17.02
N ILE A 22 13.42 -25.32 16.35
CA ILE A 22 13.56 -25.34 14.89
C ILE A 22 12.30 -24.78 14.21
N PHE A 23 11.11 -25.21 14.66
CA PHE A 23 9.85 -24.68 14.16
C PHE A 23 9.70 -23.19 14.43
N LEU A 24 10.10 -22.72 15.62
CA LEU A 24 10.04 -21.32 15.98
C LEU A 24 10.94 -20.45 15.07
N ILE A 25 12.15 -20.92 14.76
CA ILE A 25 13.07 -20.23 13.84
C ILE A 25 12.45 -20.13 12.45
N ILE A 26 11.88 -21.21 11.92
CA ILE A 26 11.22 -21.21 10.61
C ILE A 26 10.03 -20.24 10.60
N ALA A 27 9.23 -20.23 11.66
CA ALA A 27 8.10 -19.32 11.81
C ALA A 27 8.55 -17.86 11.80
N LEU A 28 9.59 -17.51 12.56
CA LEU A 28 10.17 -16.16 12.59
C LEU A 28 10.68 -15.72 11.21
N ILE A 29 11.39 -16.59 10.49
CA ILE A 29 11.88 -16.28 9.13
C ILE A 29 10.71 -15.99 8.18
N LYS A 30 9.65 -16.80 8.23
CA LYS A 30 8.45 -16.59 7.40
C LYS A 30 7.72 -15.30 7.78
N PHE A 31 7.65 -14.99 9.07
CA PHE A 31 7.03 -13.78 9.56
C PHE A 31 7.77 -12.52 9.10
N THR A 32 9.10 -12.51 9.17
CA THR A 32 9.92 -11.41 8.64
C THR A 32 9.72 -11.22 7.13
N LYS A 33 9.67 -12.32 6.36
CA LYS A 33 9.37 -12.25 4.92
C LYS A 33 7.99 -11.66 4.64
N LEU A 34 7.00 -12.01 5.45
CA LEU A 34 5.64 -11.49 5.33
C LEU A 34 5.60 -9.98 5.59
N ILE A 35 6.29 -9.50 6.64
CA ILE A 35 6.42 -8.06 6.92
C ILE A 35 7.09 -7.33 5.74
N ASN A 36 8.20 -7.86 5.22
CA ASN A 36 8.91 -7.25 4.10
C ASN A 36 8.02 -7.17 2.85
N ASN A 37 7.30 -8.25 2.52
CA ASN A 37 6.38 -8.25 1.39
C ASN A 37 5.24 -7.23 1.56
N ILE A 38 4.69 -7.08 2.77
CA ILE A 38 3.69 -6.04 3.07
C ILE A 38 4.29 -4.65 2.85
N ASN A 39 5.50 -4.40 3.35
CA ASN A 39 6.17 -3.13 3.16
C ASN A 39 6.40 -2.82 1.67
N ASP A 40 6.85 -3.80 0.89
CA ASP A 40 7.09 -3.63 -0.55
C ASP A 40 5.78 -3.37 -1.33
N LEU A 41 4.69 -4.05 -0.97
CA LEU A 41 3.36 -3.78 -1.53
C LEU A 41 2.87 -2.37 -1.19
N ILE A 42 3.07 -1.92 0.05
CA ILE A 42 2.69 -0.57 0.48
C ILE A 42 3.51 0.48 -0.27
N VAL A 43 4.82 0.30 -0.38
CA VAL A 43 5.69 1.23 -1.11
C VAL A 43 5.37 1.25 -2.60
N SER A 44 5.19 0.09 -3.23
CA SER A 44 4.82 -0.01 -4.65
C SER A 44 3.47 0.65 -4.92
N ASN A 45 2.47 0.41 -4.07
CA ASN A 45 1.16 1.04 -4.20
C ASN A 45 1.22 2.54 -3.92
N LYS A 46 2.02 3.00 -2.94
CA LYS A 46 2.27 4.43 -2.73
C LYS A 46 2.81 5.08 -4.00
N THR A 47 3.83 4.49 -4.62
CA THR A 47 4.42 5.02 -5.86
C THR A 47 3.43 5.03 -7.01
N LYS A 48 2.67 3.96 -7.22
CA LYS A 48 1.65 3.89 -8.27
C LYS A 48 0.55 4.92 -8.05
N ILE A 49 0.04 5.03 -6.83
CA ILE A 49 -0.99 6.02 -6.54
C ILE A 49 -0.41 7.42 -6.65
N ASN A 50 0.81 7.69 -6.17
CA ASN A 50 1.44 9.00 -6.33
C ASN A 50 1.65 9.37 -7.81
N ASN A 51 1.98 8.40 -8.67
CA ASN A 51 2.12 8.61 -10.11
C ASN A 51 0.78 8.89 -10.80
N LEU A 52 -0.25 8.08 -10.51
CA LEU A 52 -1.62 8.33 -10.96
C LEU A 52 -2.12 9.68 -10.46
N CYS A 53 -1.75 9.99 -9.22
CA CYS A 53 -2.01 11.25 -8.60
C CYS A 53 -1.36 12.39 -9.41
N SER A 54 -0.07 12.36 -9.74
CA SER A 54 0.53 13.44 -10.51
C SER A 54 -0.04 13.59 -11.93
N SER A 55 -0.47 12.50 -12.57
CA SER A 55 -0.92 12.53 -13.97
C SER A 55 -2.40 12.85 -14.15
N LEU A 56 -3.26 12.61 -13.15
CA LEU A 56 -4.69 12.90 -13.25
C LEU A 56 -5.02 14.39 -13.40
N PRO A 57 -4.42 15.31 -12.61
CA PRO A 57 -4.64 16.75 -12.73
C PRO A 57 -4.11 17.28 -14.06
N GLU A 58 -2.96 16.78 -14.52
CA GLU A 58 -2.38 17.16 -15.82
C GLU A 58 -3.26 16.71 -16.98
N ALA A 59 -3.81 15.49 -16.92
CA ALA A 59 -4.79 15.02 -17.90
C ALA A 59 -6.09 15.85 -17.84
N ALA A 60 -6.59 16.18 -16.65
CA ALA A 60 -7.77 17.01 -16.48
C ALA A 60 -7.55 18.43 -17.00
N GLU A 61 -6.38 19.02 -16.80
CA GLU A 61 -6.01 20.35 -17.31
C GLU A 61 -5.94 20.36 -18.83
N ASN A 62 -5.32 19.33 -19.43
CA ASN A 62 -5.30 19.18 -20.89
C ASN A 62 -6.72 19.04 -21.47
N ILE A 63 -7.63 18.32 -20.80
CA ILE A 63 -9.02 18.20 -21.23
C ILE A 63 -9.75 19.55 -21.10
N VAL A 64 -9.51 20.32 -20.04
CA VAL A 64 -10.06 21.68 -19.90
C VAL A 64 -9.59 22.56 -21.04
N VAL A 65 -8.29 22.63 -21.32
CA VAL A 65 -7.72 23.44 -22.40
C VAL A 65 -8.28 23.05 -23.78
N VAL A 66 -8.42 21.75 -24.06
CA VAL A 66 -9.04 21.27 -25.29
C VAL A 66 -10.52 21.67 -25.36
N SER A 67 -11.26 21.54 -24.25
CA SER A 67 -12.67 21.93 -24.19
C SER A 67 -12.86 23.44 -24.34
N GLU A 68 -11.96 24.26 -23.79
CA GLU A 68 -11.97 25.72 -23.94
C GLU A 68 -11.68 26.13 -25.40
N ASN A 69 -10.68 25.53 -26.03
CA ASN A 69 -10.40 25.78 -27.45
C ASN A 69 -11.55 25.35 -28.38
N LEU A 70 -12.31 24.32 -28.00
CA LEU A 70 -13.47 23.85 -28.76
C LEU A 70 -14.75 24.66 -28.47
N LYS A 71 -14.87 25.23 -27.27
CA LYS A 71 -15.95 26.15 -26.87
C LYS A 71 -16.00 27.39 -27.75
N ASP A 72 -14.84 27.92 -28.16
CA ASP A 72 -14.77 29.07 -29.07
C ASP A 72 -15.33 28.79 -30.49
N VAL A 73 -15.59 27.51 -30.81
CA VAL A 73 -16.04 27.04 -32.13
C VAL A 73 -17.44 26.42 -32.10
N SER A 74 -17.99 26.09 -30.91
CA SER A 74 -19.28 25.39 -30.80
C SER A 74 -20.01 25.61 -29.46
N ASP A 75 -21.28 26.03 -29.53
CA ASP A 75 -22.14 26.28 -28.37
C ASP A 75 -22.34 25.04 -27.46
N VAL A 76 -22.38 23.83 -28.05
CA VAL A 76 -22.59 22.55 -27.33
C VAL A 76 -21.41 22.23 -26.39
N VAL A 77 -20.23 22.76 -26.70
CA VAL A 77 -19.02 22.51 -25.91
C VAL A 77 -19.00 23.40 -24.67
N THR A 78 -19.67 24.56 -24.68
CA THR A 78 -19.73 25.49 -23.53
C THR A 78 -20.29 24.84 -22.27
N GLU A 79 -21.35 24.06 -22.39
CA GLU A 79 -21.97 23.33 -21.27
C GLU A 79 -21.05 22.20 -20.78
N THR A 80 -20.43 21.48 -21.72
CA THR A 80 -19.46 20.41 -21.41
C THR A 80 -18.20 20.96 -20.72
N THR A 81 -17.70 22.12 -21.12
CA THR A 81 -16.55 22.79 -20.48
C THR A 81 -16.85 23.13 -19.02
N ALA A 82 -18.06 23.60 -18.70
CA ALA A 82 -18.44 23.91 -17.31
C ALA A 82 -18.42 22.66 -16.43
N ASP A 83 -18.98 21.55 -16.93
CA ASP A 83 -18.97 20.26 -16.23
C ASP A 83 -17.54 19.72 -16.02
N VAL A 84 -16.67 19.88 -17.03
CA VAL A 84 -15.26 19.49 -16.94
C VAL A 84 -14.49 20.35 -15.92
N ILE A 85 -14.76 21.65 -15.84
CA ILE A 85 -14.15 22.54 -14.84
C ILE A 85 -14.58 22.15 -13.42
N VAL A 86 -15.88 21.90 -13.21
CA VAL A 86 -16.41 21.43 -11.91
C VAL A 86 -15.85 20.05 -11.55
N ALA A 87 -15.68 19.16 -12.53
CA ALA A 87 -15.05 17.86 -12.32
C ALA A 87 -13.56 17.99 -11.96
N LYS A 88 -12.80 18.92 -12.58
CA LYS A 88 -11.40 19.21 -12.22
C LYS A 88 -11.28 19.68 -10.78
N GLU A 89 -12.15 20.59 -10.34
CA GLU A 89 -12.11 21.14 -8.98
C GLU A 89 -12.42 20.06 -7.93
N ASN A 90 -13.44 19.24 -8.19
CA ASN A 90 -13.76 18.08 -7.34
C ASN A 90 -12.65 17.02 -7.33
N LEU A 91 -12.01 16.76 -8.46
CA LEU A 91 -10.86 15.85 -8.55
C LEU A 91 -9.68 16.37 -7.73
N THR A 92 -9.39 17.67 -7.81
CA THR A 92 -8.27 18.30 -7.08
C THR A 92 -8.50 18.31 -5.57
N ASN A 93 -9.74 18.47 -5.10
CA ASN A 93 -10.05 18.42 -3.67
C ASN A 93 -10.03 16.98 -3.13
N ASN A 94 -10.58 16.02 -3.88
CA ASN A 94 -10.53 14.60 -3.51
C ASN A 94 -9.10 14.03 -3.58
N PHE A 95 -8.26 14.62 -4.42
CA PHE A 95 -6.86 14.26 -4.59
C PHE A 95 -6.02 14.48 -3.33
N GLU A 96 -6.11 15.66 -2.71
CA GLU A 96 -5.38 15.95 -1.47
C GLU A 96 -5.78 14.97 -0.36
N THR A 97 -7.08 14.65 -0.29
CA THR A 97 -7.61 13.68 0.67
C THR A 97 -7.03 12.27 0.45
N VAL A 98 -6.93 11.79 -0.79
CA VAL A 98 -6.35 10.46 -1.10
C VAL A 98 -4.86 10.42 -0.75
N LYS A 99 -4.12 11.49 -1.04
CA LYS A 99 -2.69 11.60 -0.70
C LYS A 99 -2.47 11.52 0.81
N ASP A 100 -3.29 12.21 1.59
CA ASP A 100 -3.23 12.18 3.06
C ASP A 100 -3.54 10.78 3.62
N ILE A 101 -4.55 10.09 3.09
CA ILE A 101 -4.87 8.72 3.48
C ILE A 101 -3.69 7.78 3.24
N ILE A 102 -3.02 7.90 2.10
CA ILE A 102 -1.85 7.07 1.77
C ILE A 102 -0.69 7.37 2.69
N ASP A 103 -0.44 8.65 3.00
CA ASP A 103 0.61 9.02 3.94
C ASP A 103 0.32 8.53 5.37
N ILE A 104 -0.94 8.47 5.79
CA ILE A 104 -1.33 7.84 7.07
C ILE A 104 -1.02 6.35 7.04
N ILE A 105 -1.42 5.63 5.99
CA ILE A 105 -1.16 4.19 5.85
C ILE A 105 0.34 3.92 5.90
N VAL A 106 1.13 4.67 5.12
CA VAL A 106 2.60 4.52 5.09
C VAL A 106 3.20 4.84 6.47
N LYS A 107 2.74 5.89 7.15
CA LYS A 107 3.21 6.21 8.51
C LYS A 107 2.91 5.08 9.49
N VAL A 108 1.71 4.47 9.47
CA VAL A 108 1.36 3.38 10.39
C VAL A 108 2.21 2.14 10.14
N PHE A 109 2.42 1.78 8.87
CA PHE A 109 3.15 0.56 8.51
C PHE A 109 4.67 0.73 8.56
N SER A 110 5.21 1.93 8.32
CA SER A 110 6.66 2.20 8.36
C SER A 110 7.16 2.68 9.72
N LYS A 111 6.30 3.17 10.63
CA LYS A 111 6.71 3.61 11.98
C LYS A 111 7.00 2.45 12.94
N ASN A 112 6.64 1.22 12.59
CA ASN A 112 6.91 0.03 13.41
C ASN A 112 8.22 -0.70 13.03
N LYS A 113 9.19 0.02 12.46
CA LYS A 113 10.54 -0.50 12.19
C LYS A 113 11.53 -0.01 13.25
#